data_AF-A0A2V5VXM6-F1
#
_entry.id   AF-A0A2V5VXM6-F1
#
_cell.length_a   1.000
_cell.length_b   1.000
_cell.length_c   1.000
_cell.angle_alpha   90.00
_cell.angle_beta   90.00
_cell.angle_gamma   90.00
#
_symmetry.space_group_name_H-M   'P 1'
#
loop_
_entity.id
_entity.type
_entity.pdbx_description
1 polymer ?
#
loop_
_entity_poly.entity_id
_entity_poly.type
_entity_poly.pdbx_seq_one_letter_code
_entity_poly.pdbx_strand_id
1 'polypeptide(L)'
;MRTSIAARANLDLIEENYRRWQRNPESVDSGWAAFFEGFELGETPEHDGAVTRPVEVRESSLQSRVDGLVYAYRILGHTIARVNPLGETRPENPLLTLRELGFSEKDLDLRVVSKFFFDNRQMTLRDMIGALERIYAGPIG
;
A
#
# COMPACT_ATOMS: atom_id res chain seq x y z
N MET A 1 1.61 -13.57 9.45
CA MET A 1 1.63 -13.65 7.98
C MET A 1 0.86 -14.88 7.54
N ARG A 2 -0.30 -14.72 6.89
CA ARG A 2 -0.99 -15.84 6.24
C ARG A 2 -0.33 -16.05 4.88
N THR A 3 0.73 -16.84 4.84
CA THR A 3 1.16 -17.49 3.61
C THR A 3 -0.03 -18.29 3.11
N SER A 4 -0.62 -17.84 1.99
CA SER A 4 -1.79 -18.47 1.39
C SER A 4 -1.53 -19.97 1.24
N ILE A 5 -2.41 -20.80 1.80
CA ILE A 5 -2.33 -22.28 1.69
C ILE A 5 -2.29 -22.72 0.21
N ALA A 6 -2.82 -21.89 -0.71
CA ALA A 6 -2.75 -22.13 -2.15
C ALA A 6 -1.33 -22.10 -2.73
N ALA A 7 -0.38 -21.38 -2.11
CA ALA A 7 1.02 -21.35 -2.58
C ALA A 7 1.77 -22.65 -2.24
N ARG A 8 1.42 -23.32 -1.13
CA ARG A 8 2.01 -24.62 -0.74
C ARG A 8 1.51 -25.78 -1.59
N ALA A 9 0.26 -25.74 -2.04
CA ALA A 9 -0.35 -26.82 -2.82
C ALA A 9 0.26 -27.00 -4.22
N ASN A 10 0.92 -25.97 -4.76
CA ASN A 10 1.55 -25.99 -6.08
C ASN A 10 3.08 -25.94 -6.02
N LEU A 11 3.68 -26.02 -4.84
CA LEU A 11 5.12 -25.89 -4.68
C LEU A 11 5.88 -27.00 -5.42
N ASP A 12 5.41 -28.24 -5.30
CA ASP A 12 6.00 -29.39 -5.97
C ASP A 12 5.92 -29.26 -7.50
N LEU A 13 4.81 -28.71 -8.00
CA LEU A 13 4.60 -28.47 -9.44
C LEU A 13 5.51 -27.37 -9.98
N ILE A 14 5.65 -26.27 -9.22
CA ILE A 14 6.57 -25.17 -9.56
C ILE A 14 8.01 -25.69 -9.58
N GLU A 15 8.41 -26.45 -8.56
CA GLU A 15 9.76 -27.00 -8.46
C GLU A 15 10.06 -28.01 -9.57
N GLU A 16 9.11 -28.87 -9.92
CA GLU A 16 9.26 -29.80 -11.03
C GLU A 16 9.39 -29.09 -12.38
N ASN A 17 8.52 -28.10 -12.66
CA ASN A 17 8.58 -27.32 -13.90
C ASN A 17 9.88 -26.51 -13.99
N TYR A 18 10.36 -25.97 -12.87
CA TYR A 18 11.63 -25.25 -12.83
C TYR A 18 12.81 -26.18 -13.16
N ARG A 19 12.87 -27.40 -12.58
CA ARG A 19 13.90 -28.40 -12.93
C ARG A 19 13.83 -28.89 -14.38
N ARG A 20 12.65 -28.86 -15.00
CA ARG A 20 12.48 -29.17 -16.44
C ARG A 20 13.02 -28.03 -17.28
N TRP A 21 12.61 -26.80 -16.97
CA TRP A 21 13.07 -25.58 -17.63
C TRP A 21 14.59 -25.40 -17.56
N GLN A 22 15.23 -25.65 -16.41
CA GLN A 22 16.70 -25.61 -16.25
C GLN A 22 17.45 -26.57 -17.18
N ARG A 23 16.85 -27.71 -17.54
CA ARG A 23 17.45 -28.69 -18.46
C ARG A 23 17.20 -28.34 -19.92
N ASN A 24 15.99 -27.84 -20.22
CA ASN A 24 15.61 -27.34 -21.53
C ASN A 24 14.48 -26.32 -21.39
N PRO A 25 14.70 -25.03 -21.73
CA PRO A 25 13.68 -23.99 -21.63
C PRO A 25 12.41 -24.26 -22.47
N GLU A 26 12.51 -25.03 -23.54
CA GLU A 26 11.37 -25.42 -24.40
C GLU A 26 10.55 -26.60 -23.83
N SER A 27 10.98 -27.19 -22.70
CA SER A 27 10.30 -28.35 -22.09
C SER A 27 9.08 -27.99 -21.23
N VAL A 28 8.86 -26.70 -21.00
CA VAL A 28 7.69 -26.15 -20.30
C VAL A 28 6.94 -25.22 -21.25
N ASP A 29 5.67 -24.92 -20.97
CA ASP A 29 4.94 -23.97 -21.82
C ASP A 29 5.52 -22.54 -21.73
N SER A 30 5.16 -21.72 -22.71
CA SER A 30 5.67 -20.36 -22.85
C SER A 30 5.38 -19.47 -21.65
N GLY A 31 4.32 -19.73 -20.89
CA GLY A 31 4.00 -18.99 -19.67
C GLY A 31 4.98 -19.30 -18.55
N TRP A 32 5.28 -20.58 -18.32
CA TRP A 32 6.31 -21.01 -17.36
C TRP A 32 7.71 -20.59 -17.78
N ALA A 33 8.03 -20.70 -19.07
CA ALA A 33 9.35 -20.30 -19.58
C ALA A 33 9.60 -18.81 -19.33
N ALA A 34 8.64 -17.94 -19.69
CA ALA A 34 8.74 -16.50 -19.46
C ALA A 34 8.79 -16.14 -17.97
N PHE A 35 8.03 -16.88 -17.13
CA PHE A 35 8.05 -16.68 -15.68
C PHE A 35 9.42 -16.99 -15.06
N PHE A 36 10.02 -18.15 -15.39
CA PHE A 36 11.33 -18.54 -14.84
C PHE A 36 12.47 -17.69 -15.41
N GLU A 37 12.42 -17.35 -16.70
CA GLU A 37 13.39 -16.45 -17.33
C GLU A 37 13.39 -15.08 -16.63
N GLY A 38 12.21 -14.48 -16.41
CA GLY A 38 12.08 -13.21 -15.69
C GLY A 38 12.52 -13.30 -14.23
N PHE A 39 12.36 -14.45 -13.57
CA PHE A 39 12.80 -14.68 -12.20
C PHE A 39 14.33 -14.78 -12.10
N GLU A 40 14.98 -15.58 -12.96
CA GLU A 40 16.45 -15.70 -13.01
C GLU A 40 17.13 -14.39 -13.41
N LEU A 41 16.54 -13.64 -14.35
CA LEU A 41 17.03 -12.32 -14.72
C LEU A 41 17.01 -11.34 -13.53
N GLY A 42 16.03 -11.49 -12.62
CA GLY A 42 15.94 -10.74 -11.37
C GLY A 42 16.81 -11.28 -10.23
N GLU A 43 17.31 -12.53 -10.32
CA GLU A 43 18.19 -13.18 -9.35
C GLU A 43 19.68 -13.05 -9.71
N THR A 44 20.04 -12.54 -10.90
CA THR A 44 21.44 -12.17 -11.17
C THR A 44 21.90 -11.20 -10.09
N PRO A 45 23.08 -11.42 -9.48
CA PRO A 45 23.57 -10.52 -8.45
C PRO A 45 23.89 -9.19 -9.13
N GLU A 46 22.91 -8.29 -9.12
CA GLU A 46 23.11 -6.90 -9.49
C GLU A 46 24.26 -6.39 -8.62
N HIS A 47 25.37 -6.09 -9.30
CA HIS A 47 26.32 -5.11 -8.81
C HIS A 47 25.63 -3.74 -8.86
N ASP A 48 24.63 -3.58 -8.01
CA ASP A 48 24.02 -2.34 -7.52
C ASP A 48 23.11 -2.67 -6.32
N GLY A 49 23.74 -2.97 -5.19
CA GLY A 49 23.31 -2.38 -3.92
C GLY A 49 22.12 -2.97 -3.16
N ALA A 50 21.62 -4.17 -3.46
CA ALA A 50 20.75 -4.89 -2.53
C ALA A 50 21.58 -5.63 -1.46
N VAL A 51 22.26 -4.85 -0.61
CA VAL A 51 22.69 -5.32 0.71
C VAL A 51 21.44 -5.80 1.44
N THR A 52 21.52 -6.92 2.16
CA THR A 52 20.58 -7.28 3.22
C THR A 52 20.60 -6.17 4.26
N ARG A 53 19.90 -5.08 3.96
CA ARG A 53 19.60 -4.05 4.93
C ARG A 53 18.64 -4.71 5.91
N PRO A 54 18.72 -4.42 7.22
CA PRO A 54 17.58 -4.67 8.12
C PRO A 54 16.34 -4.15 7.40
N VAL A 55 15.15 -4.73 7.59
CA VAL A 55 13.91 -4.25 6.95
C VAL A 55 13.77 -2.74 7.21
N GLU A 56 14.36 -1.94 6.34
CA GLU A 56 14.15 -0.53 6.22
C GLU A 56 12.72 -0.54 5.72
N VAL A 57 11.84 0.03 6.53
CA VAL A 57 10.50 0.39 6.11
C VAL A 57 10.70 1.16 4.81
N ARG A 58 10.60 0.48 3.66
CA ARG A 58 10.69 1.12 2.36
C ARG A 58 9.55 2.11 2.40
N GLU A 59 9.88 3.40 2.35
CA GLU A 59 8.86 4.45 2.36
C GLU A 59 7.80 4.04 1.33
N SER A 60 6.57 3.86 1.81
CA SER A 60 5.47 3.58 0.92
C SER A 60 5.37 4.76 -0.04
N SER A 61 5.21 4.43 -1.33
CA SER A 61 5.09 5.46 -2.36
C SER A 61 4.07 6.50 -1.93
N LEU A 62 4.30 7.77 -2.24
CA LEU A 62 3.38 8.85 -1.87
C LEU A 62 1.93 8.49 -2.23
N GLN A 63 1.72 7.86 -3.39
CA GLN A 63 0.41 7.41 -3.84
C GLN A 63 -0.21 6.36 -2.90
N SER A 64 0.56 5.37 -2.46
CA SER A 64 0.10 4.35 -1.51
C SER A 64 -0.29 4.96 -0.16
N ARG A 65 0.46 5.96 0.33
CA ARG A 65 0.12 6.69 1.56
C ARG A 65 -1.17 7.50 1.39
N VAL A 66 -1.33 8.15 0.24
CA VAL A 66 -2.54 8.94 -0.08
C VAL A 66 -3.78 8.04 -0.19
N ASP A 67 -3.68 6.89 -0.84
CA ASP A 67 -4.80 5.94 -0.92
C ASP A 67 -5.10 5.32 0.45
N GLY A 68 -4.06 5.03 1.25
CA GLY A 68 -4.18 4.60 2.64
C GLY A 68 -4.87 5.63 3.54
N LEU A 69 -4.56 6.92 3.37
CA LEU A 69 -5.24 8.04 4.04
C LEU A 69 -6.75 8.02 3.76
N VAL A 70 -7.15 7.94 2.49
CA VAL A 70 -8.56 7.91 2.10
C VAL A 70 -9.27 6.70 2.74
N TYR A 71 -8.63 5.54 2.70
CA TYR A 71 -9.16 4.33 3.32
C TYR A 71 -9.28 4.46 4.85
N ALA A 72 -8.27 5.00 5.53
CA ALA A 72 -8.27 5.16 6.97
C ALA A 72 -9.42 6.07 7.43
N TYR A 73 -9.63 7.21 6.77
CA TYR A 73 -10.76 8.11 7.10
C TYR A 73 -12.13 7.46 6.86
N ARG A 74 -12.27 6.62 5.83
CA ARG A 74 -13.52 5.87 5.58
C ARG A 74 -13.85 4.88 6.70
N ILE A 75 -12.85 4.20 7.24
CA ILE A 75 -13.04 3.17 8.25
C ILE A 75 -13.09 3.77 9.66
N LEU A 76 -12.28 4.78 9.94
CA LEU A 76 -12.05 5.30 11.29
C LEU A 76 -12.55 6.73 11.50
N GLY A 77 -12.95 7.46 10.46
CA GLY A 77 -13.35 8.87 10.59
C GLY A 77 -14.48 9.08 11.60
N HIS A 78 -15.42 8.14 11.67
CA HIS A 78 -16.52 8.16 12.65
C HIS A 78 -16.03 8.21 14.11
N THR A 79 -14.85 7.65 14.41
CA THR A 79 -14.26 7.64 15.75
C THR A 79 -13.83 9.02 16.23
N ILE A 80 -13.59 9.94 15.30
CA ILE A 80 -13.22 11.33 15.58
C ILE A 80 -14.34 12.31 15.21
N ALA A 81 -15.54 11.83 14.86
CA ALA A 81 -16.67 12.66 14.46
C ALA A 81 -17.26 13.47 15.63
N ARG A 82 -17.81 14.64 15.32
CA ARG A 82 -18.44 15.55 16.31
C ARG A 82 -19.92 15.26 16.45
N VAL A 83 -20.24 14.04 16.89
CA VAL A 83 -21.62 13.57 17.08
C VAL A 83 -22.20 13.93 18.46
N ASN A 84 -21.34 14.23 19.44
CA ASN A 84 -21.78 14.59 20.79
C ASN A 84 -21.90 16.13 20.93
N PRO A 85 -23.13 16.69 21.02
CA PRO A 85 -23.33 18.13 21.13
C PRO A 85 -22.89 18.72 22.49
N LEU A 86 -22.70 17.87 23.51
CA LEU A 86 -22.18 18.28 24.82
C LEU A 86 -20.65 18.15 24.91
N GLY A 87 -20.00 17.57 23.89
CA GLY A 87 -18.56 17.41 23.85
C GLY A 87 -17.88 18.73 23.49
N GLU A 88 -17.07 19.26 24.40
CA GLU A 88 -16.29 20.49 24.17
C GLU A 88 -15.15 20.26 23.17
N THR A 89 -14.54 19.07 23.21
CA THR A 89 -13.41 18.71 22.36
C THR A 89 -13.79 17.61 21.37
N ARG A 90 -13.12 17.63 20.21
CA ARG A 90 -13.21 16.55 19.23
C ARG A 90 -12.51 15.30 19.80
N PRO A 91 -13.09 14.10 19.71
CA PRO A 91 -12.37 12.88 20.03
C PRO A 91 -11.15 12.70 19.11
N GLU A 92 -10.07 12.16 19.65
CA GLU A 92 -8.85 11.89 18.90
C GLU A 92 -8.70 10.39 18.64
N ASN A 93 -8.11 10.05 17.49
CA ASN A 93 -7.71 8.69 17.17
C ASN A 93 -6.24 8.69 16.74
N PRO A 94 -5.34 8.04 17.48
CA PRO A 94 -3.91 8.00 17.15
C PRO A 94 -3.62 7.51 15.73
N LEU A 95 -4.44 6.58 15.21
CA LEU A 95 -4.30 6.01 13.87
C LEU A 95 -4.66 6.98 12.74
N LEU A 96 -5.30 8.11 13.05
CA LEU A 96 -5.61 9.18 12.10
C LEU A 96 -4.67 10.38 12.22
N THR A 97 -3.58 10.26 12.99
CA THR A 97 -2.55 11.30 13.02
C THR A 97 -1.72 11.27 11.74
N LEU A 98 -1.20 12.44 11.32
CA LEU A 98 -0.33 12.54 10.14
C LEU A 98 0.81 11.52 10.19
N ARG A 99 1.48 11.41 11.34
CA ARG A 99 2.59 10.49 11.56
C ARG A 99 2.21 9.03 11.31
N GLU A 100 1.12 8.55 11.89
CA GLU A 100 0.68 7.15 11.72
C GLU A 100 0.19 6.87 10.28
N LEU A 101 -0.30 7.91 9.58
CA LEU A 101 -0.63 7.87 8.16
C LEU A 101 0.61 8.01 7.26
N GLY A 102 1.81 8.15 7.84
CA GLY A 102 3.07 8.25 7.14
C GLY A 102 3.35 9.62 6.53
N PHE A 103 2.71 10.68 7.01
CA PHE A 103 2.92 12.07 6.58
C PHE A 103 3.55 12.94 7.67
N SER A 104 4.15 14.04 7.23
CA SER A 104 4.66 15.11 8.07
C SER A 104 4.02 16.45 7.67
N GLU A 105 4.18 17.47 8.50
CA GLU A 105 3.73 18.84 8.20
C GLU A 105 4.28 19.38 6.87
N LYS A 106 5.49 18.96 6.48
CA LYS A 106 6.13 19.37 5.22
C LYS A 106 5.41 18.84 3.99
N ASP A 107 4.65 17.76 4.14
CA ASP A 107 3.94 17.10 3.05
C ASP A 107 2.59 17.74 2.73
N LEU A 108 2.08 18.61 3.61
CA LEU A 108 0.72 19.14 3.51
C LEU A 108 0.47 19.95 2.24
N ASP A 109 1.51 20.58 1.70
CA ASP A 109 1.40 21.40 0.48
C ASP A 109 1.74 20.60 -0.79
N LEU A 110 2.05 19.30 -0.68
CA LEU A 110 2.25 18.42 -1.83
C LEU A 110 0.96 18.27 -2.62
N ARG A 111 1.10 18.27 -3.95
CA ARG A 111 0.00 17.99 -4.86
C ARG A 111 -0.22 16.49 -4.96
N VAL A 112 -1.42 16.05 -4.59
CA VAL A 112 -1.80 14.63 -4.54
C VAL A 112 -3.08 14.40 -5.36
N VAL A 113 -3.25 13.16 -5.78
CA VAL A 113 -4.45 12.63 -6.45
C VAL A 113 -4.77 11.28 -5.83
N SER A 114 -6.03 10.87 -5.85
CA SER A 114 -6.40 9.49 -5.55
C SER A 114 -7.54 9.07 -6.46
N LYS A 115 -7.39 7.90 -7.08
CA LYS A 115 -8.46 7.30 -7.89
C LYS A 115 -9.71 6.99 -7.06
N PHE A 116 -9.56 6.92 -5.74
CA PHE A 116 -10.65 6.58 -4.82
C PHE A 116 -11.33 7.81 -4.22
N PHE A 117 -10.94 9.04 -4.59
CA PHE A 117 -11.46 10.26 -3.97
C PHE A 117 -11.64 11.39 -4.98
N PHE A 118 -12.82 12.03 -4.96
CA PHE A 118 -13.19 13.16 -5.85
C PHE A 118 -12.77 12.96 -7.32
N ASP A 119 -13.11 11.81 -7.90
CA ASP A 119 -12.87 11.50 -9.33
C ASP A 119 -11.44 11.79 -9.81
N ASN A 120 -10.45 11.46 -8.97
CA ASN A 120 -9.02 11.65 -9.26
C ASN A 120 -8.61 13.12 -9.49
N ARG A 121 -9.37 14.06 -8.95
CA ARG A 121 -9.02 15.48 -8.97
C ARG A 121 -7.75 15.76 -8.17
N GLN A 122 -6.84 16.53 -8.74
CA GLN A 122 -5.63 16.99 -8.06
C GLN A 122 -5.95 18.09 -7.04
N MET A 123 -5.39 17.97 -5.83
CA MET A 123 -5.49 18.94 -4.75
C MET A 123 -4.25 18.91 -3.86
N THR A 124 -4.13 19.81 -2.88
CA THR A 124 -3.07 19.69 -1.87
C THR A 124 -3.43 18.58 -0.87
N LEU A 125 -2.43 17.98 -0.21
CA LEU A 125 -2.69 17.01 0.85
C LEU A 125 -3.53 17.63 1.98
N ARG A 126 -3.27 18.90 2.33
CA ARG A 126 -4.05 19.68 3.28
C ARG A 126 -5.53 19.75 2.89
N ASP A 127 -5.82 20.08 1.64
CA ASP A 127 -7.19 20.17 1.14
C ASP A 127 -7.89 18.80 1.15
N MET A 128 -7.15 17.73 0.81
CA MET A 128 -7.66 16.36 0.85
C MET A 128 -8.05 15.94 2.28
N ILE A 129 -7.17 16.18 3.25
CA ILE A 129 -7.44 15.89 4.67
C ILE A 129 -8.67 16.69 5.14
N GLY A 130 -8.72 17.99 4.88
CA GLY A 130 -9.86 18.82 5.27
C GLY A 130 -11.17 18.40 4.58
N ALA A 131 -11.11 17.84 3.38
CA ALA A 131 -12.28 17.26 2.72
C ALA A 131 -12.71 15.94 3.36
N LEU A 132 -11.78 15.04 3.66
CA LEU A 132 -12.05 13.78 4.35
C LEU A 132 -12.63 14.02 5.76
N GLU A 133 -12.09 14.99 6.51
CA GLU A 133 -12.61 15.38 7.82
C GLU A 133 -14.04 15.90 7.76
N ARG A 134 -14.38 16.71 6.75
CA ARG A 134 -15.75 17.20 6.57
C ARG A 134 -16.73 16.08 6.24
N ILE A 135 -16.28 15.06 5.50
CA ILE A 135 -17.13 13.94 5.05
C ILE A 135 -17.32 12.91 6.17
N TYR A 136 -16.24 12.47 6.82
CA TYR A 136 -16.25 11.32 7.72
C TYR A 136 -16.12 11.68 9.19
N ALA A 137 -15.74 12.91 9.51
CA ALA A 137 -15.54 13.38 10.88
C ALA A 137 -16.36 14.65 11.15
N GLY A 138 -17.45 14.87 10.43
CA GLY A 138 -18.33 16.01 10.62
C GLY A 138 -19.27 15.84 11.82
N PRO A 139 -20.44 16.48 11.80
CA PRO A 139 -21.56 16.17 12.69
C PRO A 139 -22.17 14.78 12.42
N ILE A 140 -21.80 14.17 11.29
CA ILE A 140 -22.15 12.81 10.89
C ILE A 140 -20.82 12.04 10.81
N GLY A 141 -20.80 10.85 11.40
CA GLY A 141 -19.67 9.93 11.41
C GLY A 141 -20.05 8.61 10.76
#